data_AF-A0A960JK04-F1
#
_entry.id   AF-A0A960JK04-F1
#
_cell.length_a   1.000
_cell.length_b   1.000
_cell.length_c   1.000
_cell.angle_alpha   90.00
_cell.angle_beta   90.00
_cell.angle_gamma   90.00
#
_symmetry.space_group_name_H-M   'P 1'
#
loop_
_entity.id
_entity.type
_entity.pdbx_description
1 polymer ?
#
loop_
_entity_poly.entity_id
_entity_poly.type
_entity_poly.pdbx_seq_one_letter_code
_entity_poly.pdbx_strand_id
1 'polypeptide(L)' 'WIEDVVVDADARGKGVGAALNTFALEVAESLGARSVDLTSRPSREAANRLYQRLGFVQRDTNVYRHAG' A
#
# COMPACT_ATOMS: atom_id res chain seq x y z
N TRP A 1 -3.03 -9.24 1.74
CA TRP A 1 -3.47 -7.99 1.08
C TRP A 1 -3.49 -6.88 2.11
N ILE A 2 -3.10 -5.68 1.72
CA ILE A 2 -3.34 -4.46 2.51
C ILE A 2 -4.53 -3.76 1.86
N GLU A 3 -5.70 -3.87 2.50
CA GLU A 3 -6.96 -3.28 1.98
C GLU A 3 -6.96 -1.77 2.13
N ASP A 4 -6.75 -1.28 3.36
CA ASP A 4 -6.78 0.14 3.68
C ASP A 4 -5.63 0.51 4.62
N VAL A 5 -5.01 1.65 4.33
CA VAL A 5 -4.10 2.33 5.24
C VAL A 5 -4.61 3.75 5.43
N VAL A 6 -5.09 4.03 6.64
CA VAL A 6 -5.63 5.33 6.99
C VAL A 6 -4.73 5.94 8.06
N VAL A 7 -4.29 7.17 7.79
CA VAL A 7 -3.53 8.00 8.72
C VAL A 7 -4.34 9.25 8.95
N ASP A 8 -4.51 9.58 10.23
CA ASP A 8 -5.15 10.82 10.67
C ASP A 8 -4.51 12.03 9.99
N ALA A 9 -5.32 13.05 9.67
CA ALA A 9 -4.86 14.23 8.95
C ALA A 9 -3.67 14.90 9.66
N ASP A 10 -3.69 15.00 10.99
CA ASP A 10 -2.67 15.66 11.80
C ASP A 10 -1.38 14.83 11.91
N ALA A 11 -1.45 13.55 11.55
CA ALA A 11 -0.32 12.61 11.53
C ALA A 11 0.32 12.46 10.13
N ARG A 12 -0.26 13.06 9.08
CA ARG A 12 0.29 12.98 7.71
C ARG A 12 1.64 13.69 7.61
N GLY A 13 2.47 13.21 6.68
CA GLY A 13 3.82 13.75 6.47
C GLY A 13 4.85 13.38 7.56
N LYS A 14 4.43 12.75 8.66
CA LYS A 14 5.30 12.36 9.79
C LYS A 14 5.83 10.93 9.71
N GLY A 15 5.75 10.29 8.54
CA GLY A 15 6.23 8.91 8.34
C GLY A 15 5.31 7.79 8.86
N VAL A 16 4.18 8.09 9.50
CA VAL A 16 3.27 7.09 10.09
C VAL A 16 2.80 6.05 9.07
N GLY A 17 2.42 6.48 7.87
CA GLY A 17 2.00 5.56 6.82
C GLY A 17 3.11 4.59 6.39
N ALA A 18 4.38 5.02 6.43
CA ALA A 18 5.50 4.14 6.15
C ALA A 18 5.67 3.11 7.26
N ALA A 19 5.66 3.55 8.52
CA ALA A 19 5.79 2.67 9.68
C ALA A 19 4.70 1.58 9.71
N LEU A 20 3.44 1.93 9.42
CA LEU A 20 2.34 0.98 9.35
C LEU A 20 2.56 -0.10 8.27
N ASN A 21 3.02 0.30 7.08
CA ASN A 21 3.28 -0.65 6.00
C ASN A 21 4.50 -1.53 6.27
N THR A 22 5.59 -0.96 6.81
CA THR A 22 6.78 -1.73 7.20
C THR A 22 6.41 -2.80 8.23
N PHE A 23 5.68 -2.43 9.27
CA PHE A 23 5.21 -3.40 10.27
C PHE A 23 4.31 -4.48 9.66
N ALA A 24 3.39 -4.11 8.77
CA ALA A 24 2.53 -5.09 8.08
C ALA A 24 3.35 -6.08 7.21
N LEU A 25 4.41 -5.60 6.56
CA LEU A 25 5.33 -6.44 5.79
C LEU A 25 6.12 -7.41 6.69
N GLU A 26 6.66 -6.92 7.81
CA GLU A 26 7.36 -7.74 8.80
C GLU A 26 6.45 -8.84 9.38
N VAL A 27 5.20 -8.49 9.70
CA VAL A 27 4.20 -9.47 10.17
C VAL A 27 3.94 -10.52 9.08
N ALA A 28 3.72 -10.10 7.84
CA ALA A 28 3.47 -11.02 6.74
C ALA A 28 4.65 -11.98 6.51
N GLU A 29 5.88 -11.47 6.57
CA GLU A 29 7.10 -12.28 6.49
C GLU A 29 7.18 -13.29 7.63
N SER A 30 6.91 -12.86 8.87
CA SER A 30 6.94 -13.75 10.06
C SER A 30 5.93 -14.89 9.99
N LEU A 31 4.81 -14.68 9.26
CA LEU A 31 3.76 -15.67 9.04
C LEU A 31 4.03 -16.56 7.81
N GLY A 32 5.15 -16.36 7.11
CA GLY A 32 5.50 -17.13 5.91
C GLY A 32 4.63 -16.78 4.69
N ALA A 33 4.08 -15.57 4.64
CA ALA A 33 3.29 -15.14 3.50
C ALA A 33 4.17 -15.07 2.24
N ARG A 34 3.66 -15.61 1.12
CA ARG A 34 4.36 -15.58 -0.16
C ARG A 34 4.40 -14.17 -0.78
N SER A 35 3.36 -13.38 -0.57
CA SER A 35 3.24 -12.02 -1.12
C SER A 35 2.35 -11.14 -0.27
N VAL A 36 2.55 -9.84 -0.41
CA VAL A 36 1.65 -8.79 0.07
C VAL A 36 1.34 -7.89 -1.10
N ASP A 37 0.06 -7.80 -1.45
CA ASP A 37 -0.43 -6.96 -2.55
C ASP A 37 -1.33 -5.84 -2.01
N LEU A 38 -1.38 -4.75 -2.76
CA LEU A 38 -2.28 -3.62 -2.56
C LEU A 38 -2.64 -3.01 -3.91
N THR A 39 -3.73 -2.25 -3.94
CA THR A 39 -4.07 -1.41 -5.09
C THR A 39 -4.18 0.04 -4.64
N SER A 40 -3.81 0.97 -5.53
CA SER A 40 -3.89 2.40 -5.25
C SER A 40 -4.30 3.12 -6.53
N ARG A 41 -5.20 4.09 -6.41
CA ARG A 41 -5.60 4.91 -7.55
C ARG A 41 -4.38 5.72 -8.04
N PRO A 42 -4.23 5.96 -9.35
CA PRO A 42 -3.15 6.79 -9.88
C PRO A 42 -3.10 8.19 -9.24
N SER A 43 -4.27 8.77 -8.94
CA SER A 43 -4.40 10.09 -8.31
C SER A 43 -3.85 10.18 -6.87
N ARG A 44 -3.56 9.06 -6.20
CA ARG A 44 -2.99 9.03 -4.85
C ARG A 44 -1.46 9.08 -4.91
N GLU A 45 -0.89 10.10 -5.54
CA GLU A 45 0.54 10.15 -5.86
C GLU A 45 1.47 9.95 -4.65
N ALA A 46 1.17 10.60 -3.51
CA ALA A 46 1.98 10.47 -2.30
C ALA A 46 2.00 9.03 -1.76
N ALA A 47 0.88 8.31 -1.88
CA ALA A 47 0.79 6.90 -1.52
C ALA A 47 1.56 6.03 -2.53
N ASN A 48 1.39 6.27 -3.84
CA ASN A 48 2.14 5.54 -4.88
C ASN A 48 3.67 5.69 -4.69
N ARG A 49 4.16 6.91 -4.43
CA ARG A 49 5.57 7.15 -4.10
C ARG A 49 6.01 6.48 -2.79
N LEU A 50 5.12 6.36 -1.81
CA LEU A 50 5.42 5.63 -0.59
C LEU A 50 5.59 4.13 -0.89
N TYR A 51 4.64 3.51 -1.57
CA TYR A 51 4.69 2.08 -1.87
C TYR A 51 5.93 1.72 -2.71
N GLN A 52 6.26 2.51 -3.73
CA GLN A 52 7.48 2.32 -4.51
C GLN A 52 8.76 2.39 -3.65
N ARG A 53 8.84 3.34 -2.71
CA ARG A 53 9.97 3.45 -1.77
C ARG A 53 10.05 2.28 -0.79
N LEU A 54 8.93 1.65 -0.48
CA LEU A 54 8.86 0.44 0.36
C LEU A 54 9.11 -0.86 -0.42
N GLY A 55 9.47 -0.77 -1.71
CA GLY A 55 9.82 -1.93 -2.53
C GLY A 55 8.64 -2.61 -3.22
N PHE A 56 7.42 -2.06 -3.12
CA PHE A 56 6.32 -2.55 -3.94
C PHE A 56 6.58 -2.22 -5.42
N VAL A 57 6.35 -3.22 -6.28
CA VAL A 57 6.51 -3.08 -7.73
C VAL A 57 5.12 -3.07 -8.38
N GLN A 58 4.89 -2.11 -9.27
CA GLN A 58 3.64 -2.04 -10.03
C GLN A 58 3.46 -3.33 -10.85
N ARG A 59 2.27 -3.92 -10.76
CA ARG A 59 1.86 -5.06 -11.59
C ARG A 59 1.24 -4.53 -12.88
N ASP A 60 1.58 -5.16 -13.99
CA ASP A 60 0.89 -4.94 -15.26
C ASP A 60 -0.37 -5.81 -15.26
N THR A 61 -1.55 -5.18 -15.20
CA THR A 61 -2.85 -5.85 -15.09
C THR A 61 -3.98 -4.95 -15.58
N ASN A 62 -5.08 -5.57 -16.01
CA ASN A 62 -6.26 -4.87 -16.49
C ASN A 62 -7.24 -4.59 -15.34
N VAL A 63 -7.78 -3.36 -15.28
CA VAL A 63 -8.86 -2.98 -14.36
C VAL A 63 -10.15 -2.82 -15.14
N TYR A 64 -11.18 -3.60 -14.79
CA TYR A 64 -12.50 -3.54 -15.43
C TYR A 64 -13.54 -2.99 -14.43
N ARG A 65 -14.48 -2.20 -14.92
CA ARG A 65 -15.65 -1.75 -14.16
C ARG A 65 -16.89 -1.96 -15.00
N HIS A 66 -17.88 -2.66 -14.44
CA HIS A 66 -19.22 -2.68 -14.98
C HIS A 66 -19.98 -1.49 -14.42
N ALA A 67 -20.27 -0.48 -15.25
CA ALA A 67 -21.22 0.57 -14.91
C ALA A 67 -22.58 0.11 -15.44
N GLY A 68 -23.42 -0.41 -14.54
CA GLY A 68 -24.84 -0.56 -14.82
C GLY A 68 -25.53 0.79 -14.77
#